data_AF-A0A1J3HMD0-F1
#
_entry.id   AF-A0A1J3HMD0-F1
#
_cell.length_a   1.000
_cell.length_b   1.000
_cell.length_c   1.000
_cell.angle_alpha   90.00
_cell.angle_beta   90.00
_cell.angle_gamma   90.00
#
_symmetry.space_group_name_H-M   'P 1'
#
loop_
_entity.id
_entity.type
_entity.pdbx_description
1 polymer ?
#
loop_
_entity_poly.entity_id
_entity_poly.type
_entity_poly.pdbx_seq_one_letter_code
_entity_poly.pdbx_strand_id
1 'polypeptide(L)'
;LGLRVVGSSLRGKNEDEWKYVMRRLETIIDRDIEEVLRVGYESLHEKEQSLFLHIAVFFNYKDGDLVQAMFAENNNMYIKHGLKILVDRSLIYMYTNGEIVMHKLLQQVATKAVHSEEPWKSRILINAQEICEVLERAQGTRAMSGISFDISG
;
A
#
# COMPACT_ATOMS: atom_id res chain seq x y z
N LEU A 1 -14.34 -3.36 13.55
CA LEU A 1 -14.83 -1.98 13.36
C LEU A 1 -15.19 -1.66 11.91
N GLY A 2 -14.35 -1.99 10.92
CA GLY A 2 -14.61 -1.68 9.50
C GLY A 2 -15.91 -2.29 8.96
N LEU A 3 -16.21 -3.55 9.28
CA LEU A 3 -17.50 -4.18 8.93
C LEU A 3 -18.72 -3.46 9.53
N ARG A 4 -18.56 -2.83 10.70
CA ARG A 4 -19.65 -2.04 11.32
C ARG A 4 -19.86 -0.74 10.55
N VAL A 5 -18.79 -0.04 10.17
CA VAL A 5 -18.86 1.19 9.38
C VAL A 5 -19.50 0.89 8.01
N VAL A 6 -18.96 -0.08 7.27
CA VAL A 6 -19.49 -0.49 5.97
C VAL A 6 -20.93 -1.00 6.09
N GLY A 7 -21.21 -1.87 7.05
CA GLY A 7 -22.55 -2.40 7.28
C GLY A 7 -23.58 -1.32 7.62
N SER A 8 -23.18 -0.28 8.36
CA SER A 8 -24.04 0.87 8.65
C SER A 8 -24.34 1.70 7.40
N SER A 9 -23.34 1.92 6.54
CA SER A 9 -23.46 2.66 5.27
C SER A 9 -24.32 1.95 4.22
N LEU A 10 -24.47 0.63 4.32
CA LEU A 10 -25.26 -0.21 3.41
C LEU A 10 -26.69 -0.50 3.92
N ARG A 11 -26.98 -0.24 5.19
CA ARG A 11 -28.27 -0.59 5.81
C ARG A 11 -29.42 0.18 5.15
N GLY A 12 -30.46 -0.55 4.73
CA GLY A 12 -31.68 0.03 4.16
C GLY A 12 -31.56 0.46 2.69
N LYS A 13 -30.41 0.21 2.06
CA LYS A 13 -30.16 0.49 0.64
C LYS A 13 -30.53 -0.69 -0.25
N ASN A 14 -30.88 -0.42 -1.49
CA ASN A 14 -31.07 -1.45 -2.52
C ASN A 14 -29.74 -1.87 -3.18
N GLU A 15 -29.79 -2.86 -4.08
CA GLU A 15 -28.59 -3.44 -4.72
C GLU A 15 -27.79 -2.41 -5.55
N ASP A 16 -28.46 -1.53 -6.28
CA ASP A 16 -27.79 -0.51 -7.10
C ASP A 16 -27.10 0.54 -6.23
N GLU A 17 -27.75 0.92 -5.13
CA GLU A 17 -27.14 1.78 -4.12
C GLU A 17 -25.96 1.10 -3.42
N TRP A 18 -26.00 -0.22 -3.19
CA TRP A 18 -24.85 -0.97 -2.66
C TRP A 18 -23.68 -0.90 -3.61
N LYS A 19 -23.89 -1.18 -4.90
CA LYS A 19 -22.84 -1.07 -5.94
C LYS A 19 -22.24 0.33 -5.97
N TYR A 20 -23.08 1.36 -5.84
CA TYR A 20 -22.62 2.75 -5.77
C TYR A 20 -21.74 3.01 -4.53
N VAL A 21 -22.19 2.59 -3.35
CA VAL A 21 -21.41 2.77 -2.10
C VAL A 21 -20.07 2.03 -2.19
N MET A 22 -20.05 0.78 -2.69
CA MET A 22 -18.83 -0.01 -2.83
C MET A 22 -17.84 0.64 -3.81
N ARG A 23 -18.31 1.08 -4.99
CA ARG A 23 -17.48 1.82 -5.96
C ARG A 23 -16.93 3.14 -5.38
N ARG A 24 -17.75 3.84 -4.60
CA ARG A 24 -17.34 5.10 -3.95
C ARG A 24 -16.25 4.86 -2.92
N LEU A 25 -16.37 3.82 -2.09
CA LEU A 25 -15.35 3.43 -1.12
C LEU A 25 -14.01 3.12 -1.81
N GLU A 26 -14.05 2.43 -2.93
CA GLU A 26 -12.88 2.12 -3.74
C GLU A 26 -12.24 3.32 -4.45
N THR A 27 -12.94 4.44 -4.59
CA THR A 27 -12.40 5.67 -5.19
C THR A 27 -11.96 6.67 -4.14
N ILE A 28 -12.73 6.79 -3.06
CA ILE A 28 -12.45 7.66 -1.93
C ILE A 28 -12.71 6.87 -0.66
N ILE A 29 -11.63 6.51 0.04
CA ILE A 29 -11.75 5.87 1.35
C ILE A 29 -12.40 6.83 2.35
N ASP A 30 -13.46 6.36 2.99
CA ASP A 30 -14.10 7.04 4.10
C ASP A 30 -13.15 7.11 5.30
N ARG A 31 -13.14 8.22 6.05
CA ARG A 31 -12.21 8.44 7.16
C ARG A 31 -12.31 7.34 8.23
N ASP A 32 -13.51 6.91 8.58
CA ASP A 32 -13.70 5.90 9.63
C ASP A 32 -13.17 4.53 9.17
N ILE A 33 -13.28 4.22 7.87
CA ILE A 33 -12.72 2.99 7.28
C ILE A 33 -11.20 3.10 7.19
N GLU A 34 -10.69 4.25 6.78
CA GLU A 34 -9.26 4.54 6.74
C GLU A 34 -8.61 4.34 8.11
N GLU A 35 -9.17 4.93 9.17
CA GLU A 35 -8.65 4.77 10.53
C GLU A 35 -8.59 3.30 10.96
N VAL A 36 -9.65 2.54 10.65
CA VAL A 36 -9.66 1.10 10.95
C VAL A 36 -8.56 0.34 10.20
N LEU A 37 -8.40 0.60 8.90
CA LEU A 37 -7.40 -0.11 8.09
C LEU A 37 -5.98 0.34 8.44
N ARG A 38 -5.80 1.61 8.80
CA ARG A 38 -4.53 2.21 9.23
C ARG A 38 -3.97 1.54 10.48
N VAL A 39 -4.81 1.12 11.44
CA VAL A 39 -4.36 0.34 12.61
C VAL A 39 -3.65 -0.95 12.19
N GLY A 40 -4.10 -1.61 11.11
CA GLY A 40 -3.45 -2.79 10.56
C GLY A 40 -2.03 -2.50 10.08
N TYR A 41 -1.83 -1.36 9.41
CA TYR A 41 -0.54 -0.89 8.93
C TYR A 41 0.38 -0.39 10.07
N GLU A 42 -0.13 0.45 10.97
CA GLU A 42 0.66 1.05 12.06
C GLU A 42 1.13 0.01 13.09
N SER A 43 0.46 -1.13 13.17
CA SER A 43 0.85 -2.23 14.05
C SER A 43 1.94 -3.15 13.48
N LEU A 44 2.40 -2.92 12.24
CA LEU A 44 3.55 -3.60 11.63
C LEU A 44 4.86 -3.02 12.14
N HIS A 45 5.95 -3.81 12.14
CA HIS A 45 7.27 -3.24 12.37
C HIS A 45 7.73 -2.44 11.14
N GLU A 46 8.64 -1.48 11.34
CA GLU A 46 9.17 -0.55 10.31
C GLU A 46 9.54 -1.26 9.00
N LYS A 47 10.15 -2.43 9.13
CA LYS A 47 10.57 -3.28 8.04
C LYS A 47 9.37 -3.81 7.24
N GLU A 48 8.34 -4.37 7.89
CA GLU A 48 7.13 -4.84 7.22
C GLU A 48 6.29 -3.69 6.68
N GLN A 49 6.27 -2.53 7.35
CA GLN A 49 5.66 -1.31 6.82
C GLN A 49 6.30 -0.93 5.48
N SER A 50 7.63 -0.94 5.42
CA SER A 50 8.35 -0.68 4.18
C SER A 50 7.97 -1.68 3.09
N LEU A 51 7.88 -2.99 3.39
CA LEU A 51 7.44 -3.99 2.42
C LEU A 51 5.99 -3.75 1.95
N PHE A 52 5.08 -3.44 2.87
CA PHE A 52 3.69 -3.11 2.57
C PHE A 52 3.58 -1.93 1.58
N LEU A 53 4.35 -0.85 1.80
CA LEU A 53 4.38 0.29 0.89
C LEU A 53 4.93 -0.08 -0.49
N HIS A 54 6.02 -0.87 -0.56
CA HIS A 54 6.55 -1.32 -1.85
C HIS A 54 5.55 -2.20 -2.62
N ILE A 55 4.80 -3.07 -1.93
CA ILE A 55 3.74 -3.86 -2.56
C ILE A 55 2.64 -2.94 -3.10
N ALA A 56 2.18 -1.98 -2.31
CA ALA A 56 1.13 -1.06 -2.73
C ALA A 56 1.50 -0.27 -4.00
N VAL A 57 2.77 0.14 -4.12
CA VAL A 57 3.24 1.01 -5.21
C VAL A 57 3.72 0.21 -6.43
N PHE A 58 4.54 -0.82 -6.23
CA PHE A 58 5.27 -1.50 -7.32
C PHE A 58 4.81 -2.93 -7.56
N PHE A 59 4.44 -3.65 -6.50
CA PHE A 59 4.32 -5.12 -6.56
C PHE A 59 2.90 -5.68 -6.40
N ASN A 60 1.87 -4.82 -6.42
CA ASN A 60 0.49 -5.30 -6.48
C ASN A 60 0.28 -6.04 -7.81
N TYR A 61 -0.34 -7.22 -7.76
CA TYR A 61 -0.51 -8.14 -8.89
C TYR A 61 0.81 -8.66 -9.48
N LYS A 62 1.89 -8.71 -8.68
CA LYS A 62 3.17 -9.31 -9.07
C LYS A 62 3.42 -10.62 -8.35
N ASP A 63 4.28 -11.44 -8.94
CA ASP A 63 4.72 -12.71 -8.36
C ASP A 63 5.56 -12.50 -7.09
N GLY A 64 5.28 -13.25 -6.03
CA GLY A 64 6.01 -13.15 -4.76
C GLY A 64 7.47 -13.58 -4.82
N ASP A 65 7.86 -14.45 -5.75
CA ASP A 65 9.26 -14.81 -5.98
C ASP A 65 10.00 -13.68 -6.70
N LEU A 66 9.33 -12.91 -7.58
CA LEU A 66 9.88 -11.67 -8.13
C LEU A 66 10.16 -10.66 -7.03
N VAL A 67 9.23 -10.48 -6.09
CA VAL A 67 9.43 -9.58 -4.93
C VAL A 67 10.64 -10.03 -4.11
N GLN A 68 10.73 -11.33 -3.77
CA GLN A 68 11.89 -11.88 -3.05
C GLN A 68 13.21 -11.63 -3.80
N ALA A 69 13.24 -11.81 -5.12
CA ALA A 69 14.42 -11.59 -5.94
C ALA A 69 14.84 -10.11 -5.97
N MET A 70 13.89 -9.18 -6.06
CA MET A 70 14.17 -7.74 -6.08
C MET A 70 14.80 -7.23 -4.77
N PHE A 71 14.56 -7.93 -3.66
CA PHE A 71 15.12 -7.63 -2.35
C PHE A 71 16.26 -8.60 -1.95
N ALA A 72 16.81 -9.39 -2.87
CA ALA A 72 17.75 -10.48 -2.58
C ALA A 72 19.04 -10.04 -1.86
N GLU A 73 19.48 -8.79 -2.04
CA GLU A 73 20.63 -8.23 -1.31
C GLU A 73 20.36 -8.02 0.20
N ASN A 74 19.09 -8.01 0.61
CA ASN A 74 18.61 -7.69 1.97
C ASN A 74 18.20 -8.91 2.82
N ASN A 75 18.79 -10.09 2.58
CA ASN A 75 18.47 -11.36 3.25
C ASN A 75 17.07 -11.89 2.88
N ASN A 76 17.01 -12.81 1.91
CA ASN A 76 15.79 -13.43 1.38
C ASN A 76 14.81 -13.95 2.47
N MET A 77 15.31 -14.43 3.62
CA MET A 77 14.45 -14.89 4.72
C MET A 77 13.57 -13.77 5.30
N TYR A 78 14.07 -12.54 5.33
CA TYR A 78 13.33 -11.40 5.87
C TYR A 78 12.10 -11.08 5.02
N ILE A 79 12.23 -11.08 3.70
CA ILE A 79 11.12 -10.77 2.78
C ILE A 79 10.06 -11.85 2.82
N LYS A 80 10.48 -13.12 2.79
CA LYS A 80 9.55 -14.26 2.92
C LYS A 80 8.76 -14.21 4.23
N HIS A 81 9.42 -13.87 5.34
CA HIS A 81 8.76 -13.69 6.63
C HIS A 81 7.81 -12.48 6.62
N GLY A 82 8.24 -11.35 6.05
CA GLY A 82 7.40 -10.16 5.89
C GLY A 82 6.13 -10.44 5.09
N LEU A 83 6.24 -11.12 3.94
CA LEU A 83 5.08 -11.53 3.13
C LEU A 83 4.12 -12.42 3.93
N LYS A 84 4.65 -13.38 4.70
CA LYS A 84 3.84 -14.23 5.58
C LYS A 84 3.09 -13.39 6.62
N ILE A 85 3.74 -12.44 7.29
CA ILE A 85 3.07 -11.55 8.26
C ILE A 85 1.93 -10.77 7.59
N LEU A 86 2.15 -10.22 6.40
CA LEU A 86 1.14 -9.44 5.70
C LEU A 86 -0.07 -10.32 5.31
N VAL A 87 0.14 -11.58 4.95
CA VAL A 87 -0.94 -12.56 4.71
C VAL A 87 -1.67 -12.90 6.00
N ASP A 88 -0.94 -13.25 7.07
CA ASP A 88 -1.50 -13.64 8.37
C ASP A 88 -2.34 -12.50 8.98
N ARG A 89 -2.00 -11.24 8.68
CA ARG A 89 -2.75 -10.04 9.08
C ARG A 89 -3.83 -9.59 8.09
N SER A 90 -4.06 -10.35 7.01
CA SER A 90 -5.04 -10.03 5.96
C SER A 90 -4.81 -8.66 5.30
N LEU A 91 -3.56 -8.22 5.23
CA LEU A 91 -3.15 -6.98 4.56
C LEU A 91 -2.82 -7.21 3.07
N ILE A 92 -2.47 -8.44 2.73
CA ILE A 92 -2.37 -8.92 1.35
C ILE A 92 -2.96 -10.33 1.26
N TYR A 93 -3.24 -10.75 0.04
CA TYR A 93 -3.56 -12.12 -0.30
C TYR A 93 -2.52 -12.65 -1.27
N MET A 94 -2.18 -13.94 -1.18
CA MET A 94 -1.31 -14.62 -2.15
C MET A 94 -2.09 -15.77 -2.78
N TYR A 95 -2.22 -15.75 -4.10
CA TYR A 95 -2.80 -16.85 -4.85
C TYR A 95 -1.85 -18.04 -4.91
N THR A 96 -2.38 -19.22 -5.26
CA THR A 96 -1.60 -20.45 -5.40
C THR A 96 -0.56 -20.38 -6.52
N ASN A 97 -0.75 -19.48 -7.50
CA ASN A 97 0.20 -19.19 -8.56
C ASN A 97 1.33 -18.22 -8.12
N GLY A 98 1.36 -17.78 -6.85
CA GLY A 98 2.37 -16.86 -6.33
C GLY A 98 2.01 -15.38 -6.47
N GLU A 99 0.91 -15.02 -7.12
CA GLU A 99 0.51 -13.61 -7.31
C GLU A 99 0.07 -12.97 -5.98
N ILE A 100 0.67 -11.83 -5.67
CA ILE A 100 0.31 -10.99 -4.52
C ILE A 100 -0.79 -10.02 -4.92
N VAL A 101 -1.86 -9.96 -4.11
CA VAL A 101 -2.94 -8.98 -4.27
C VAL A 101 -3.16 -8.20 -2.99
N MET A 102 -3.07 -6.88 -3.11
CA MET A 102 -3.46 -5.92 -2.09
C MET A 102 -4.81 -5.30 -2.47
N HIS A 103 -5.76 -5.32 -1.52
CA HIS A 103 -7.06 -4.71 -1.73
C HIS A 103 -6.93 -3.20 -1.95
N LYS A 104 -7.74 -2.63 -2.85
CA LYS A 104 -7.65 -1.22 -3.25
C LYS A 104 -7.73 -0.24 -2.08
N LEU A 105 -8.54 -0.54 -1.06
CA LEU A 105 -8.62 0.28 0.16
C LEU A 105 -7.30 0.30 0.95
N LEU A 106 -6.59 -0.83 1.02
CA LEU A 106 -5.28 -0.90 1.68
C LEU A 106 -4.21 -0.18 0.85
N GLN A 107 -4.31 -0.26 -0.48
CA GLN A 107 -3.46 0.52 -1.39
C GLN A 107 -3.66 2.03 -1.16
N GLN A 108 -4.90 2.50 -0.96
CA GLN A 108 -5.18 3.90 -0.62
C GLN A 108 -4.60 4.32 0.74
N VAL A 109 -4.65 3.44 1.74
CA VAL A 109 -3.98 3.68 3.04
C VAL A 109 -2.47 3.82 2.84
N ALA A 110 -1.86 2.93 2.05
CA ALA A 110 -0.43 2.98 1.73
C ALA A 110 -0.07 4.28 1.00
N THR A 111 -0.84 4.67 -0.02
CA THR A 111 -0.62 5.93 -0.75
C THR A 111 -0.67 7.13 0.20
N LYS A 112 -1.65 7.19 1.11
CA LYS A 112 -1.71 8.26 2.11
C LYS A 112 -0.55 8.22 3.11
N ALA A 113 -0.07 7.03 3.47
CA ALA A 113 1.09 6.88 4.35
C ALA A 113 2.36 7.41 3.70
N VAL A 114 2.60 7.12 2.42
CA VAL A 114 3.76 7.66 1.66
C VAL A 114 3.76 9.19 1.61
N HIS A 115 2.59 9.82 1.37
CA HIS A 115 2.46 11.28 1.33
C HIS A 115 2.51 11.96 2.71
N SER A 116 2.29 11.21 3.80
CA SER A 116 2.34 11.74 5.16
C SER A 116 3.76 11.78 5.71
N GLU A 117 4.71 11.07 5.10
CA GLU A 117 6.12 11.21 5.41
C GLU A 117 6.66 12.48 4.74
N GLU A 118 7.59 13.19 5.41
CA GLU A 118 8.27 14.31 4.76
C GLU A 118 8.95 13.79 3.47
N PRO A 119 8.93 14.54 2.34
CA PRO A 119 9.45 14.07 1.06
C PRO A 119 10.90 13.55 1.11
N TRP A 120 11.70 14.09 2.03
CA TRP A 120 13.10 13.69 2.26
C TRP A 120 13.29 12.51 3.24
N LYS A 121 12.23 12.10 3.94
CA LYS A 121 12.18 10.89 4.78
C LYS A 121 11.53 9.72 4.04
N SER A 122 10.67 10.01 3.08
CA SER A 122 10.01 8.98 2.28
C SER A 122 11.02 8.15 1.51
N ARG A 123 10.94 6.83 1.70
CA ARG A 123 11.76 5.87 0.95
C ARG A 123 11.28 5.70 -0.50
N ILE A 124 10.05 6.11 -0.81
CA ILE A 124 9.41 5.92 -2.12
C ILE A 124 8.83 7.25 -2.60
N LEU A 125 9.26 7.72 -3.77
CA LEU A 125 8.70 8.92 -4.40
C LEU A 125 7.69 8.51 -5.47
N ILE A 126 6.48 9.07 -5.39
CA ILE A 126 5.37 8.72 -6.30
C ILE A 126 4.83 9.98 -7.02
N ASN A 127 5.09 11.17 -6.48
CA ASN A 127 4.62 12.43 -7.04
C ASN A 127 5.67 13.05 -7.97
N ALA A 128 5.28 13.41 -9.19
CA ALA A 128 6.16 14.04 -10.19
C ALA A 128 6.85 15.30 -9.67
N GLN A 129 6.15 16.14 -8.90
CA GLN A 129 6.71 17.34 -8.31
C GLN A 129 7.77 17.00 -7.25
N GLU A 130 7.50 16.02 -6.37
CA GLU A 130 8.47 15.57 -5.37
C GLU A 130 9.71 14.94 -6.02
N ILE A 131 9.52 14.18 -7.09
CA ILE A 131 10.61 13.58 -7.88
C ILE A 131 11.48 14.69 -8.48
N CYS A 132 10.88 15.68 -9.15
CA CYS A 132 11.62 16.82 -9.70
C CYS A 132 12.36 17.60 -8.61
N GLU A 133 11.69 17.92 -7.50
CA GLU A 133 12.30 18.66 -6.39
C GLU A 133 13.50 17.94 -5.76
N VAL A 134 13.42 16.61 -5.59
CA VAL A 134 14.52 15.79 -5.06
C VAL A 134 15.68 15.71 -6.07
N LEU A 135 15.38 15.51 -7.36
CA LEU A 135 16.41 15.42 -8.41
C LEU A 135 17.12 16.77 -8.64
N GLU A 136 16.38 17.89 -8.63
CA GLU A 136 16.92 19.23 -8.86
C GLU A 136 17.80 19.72 -7.72
N ARG A 137 17.48 19.36 -6.47
CA ARG A 137 18.21 19.86 -5.29
C ARG A 137 19.56 19.18 -5.06
N ALA A 138 19.88 18.09 -5.78
CA ALA A 138 21.13 17.31 -5.67
C ALA A 138 21.57 16.96 -4.22
N GLN A 139 20.67 17.10 -3.25
CA GLN A 139 20.89 16.64 -1.89
C GLN A 139 20.58 15.15 -1.92
N GLY A 140 21.63 14.34 -2.11
CA GLY A 140 21.58 12.91 -1.96
C GLY A 140 20.94 12.57 -0.61
N THR A 141 19.65 12.28 -0.64
CA THR A 141 18.89 11.90 0.52
C THR A 141 19.31 10.48 0.85
N ARG A 142 19.84 10.27 2.05
CA ARG A 142 20.22 8.93 2.51
C ARG A 142 19.02 7.98 2.37
N ALA A 143 19.23 6.91 1.60
CA ALA A 143 18.40 5.71 1.49
C ALA A 143 17.02 5.82 0.80
N MET A 144 16.92 6.57 -0.31
CA MET A 144 15.81 6.37 -1.27
C MET A 144 15.82 4.91 -1.77
N SER A 145 14.67 4.22 -1.74
CA SER A 145 14.53 2.83 -2.20
C SER A 145 13.82 2.69 -3.55
N GLY A 146 13.02 3.67 -4.00
CA GLY A 146 12.40 3.60 -5.33
C GLY A 146 11.66 4.87 -5.78
N ILE A 147 11.47 4.99 -7.09
CA ILE A 147 10.69 6.05 -7.74
C ILE A 147 9.60 5.38 -8.60
N SER A 148 8.35 5.80 -8.42
CA SER A 148 7.24 5.45 -9.30
C SER A 148 6.82 6.70 -10.07
N PHE A 149 7.02 6.70 -11.38
CA PHE A 149 6.67 7.82 -12.25
C PHE A 149 5.63 7.36 -13.27
N ASP A 150 4.48 8.03 -13.30
CA ASP A 150 3.47 7.79 -14.31
C ASP A 150 3.82 8.59 -15.58
N ILE A 151 4.11 7.88 -16.67
CA ILE A 151 4.43 8.46 -17.99
C ILE A 151 3.20 8.54 -18.91
N SER A 152 2.02 8.18 -18.40
CA SER A 152 0.79 8.15 -19.19
C SER A 152 0.27 9.58 -19.37
N GLY A 153 0.58 10.18 -20.52
CA GLY A 153 0.03 11.45 -20.99
C GLY A 153 -1.12 11.27 -21.98
#